data_AF-A0A949DR99-F1
#
_entry.id   AF-A0A949DR99-F1
#
_cell.length_a   1.000
_cell.length_b   1.000
_cell.length_c   1.000
_cell.angle_alpha   90.00
_cell.angle_beta   90.00
_cell.angle_gamma   90.00
#
_symmetry.space_group_name_H-M   'P 1'
#
loop_
_entity.id
_entity.type
_entity.pdbx_description
1 polymer ?
#
loop_
_entity_poly.entity_id
_entity_poly.type
_entity_poly.pdbx_seq_one_letter_code
_entity_poly.pdbx_strand_id
1 'polypeptide(L)'
;AIPMDREVIHIIPQEFIVDDQDGIKDPVGMSGVRLEGRVHIVTGAITSAQNIIKCANRAGLDVDDIVLEQLGSSEAVLTPEEKELGAAIIDIGGGTTDLVIFSNGSIKHTAVFSLAGNHITNDISIGLRTPVEEAEKIKIRYGCALTSLVRKDETIEVPSVGGRKPRVLSRQTLAEIIEPRVDEILALVRDELVKMSYGNLLASGLILTGGSAILEGIPELAEQIFNLPVRRGTPVGIGGLVDLVNSPIYATGVGLVLYGSRNMAQSRFKVGEGNIFSKVTRRMKEWIGEFF
;
A
#
# COMPACT_ATOMS: atom_id res chain seq x y z
N ALA A 1 -3.91 10.89 -23.78
CA ALA A 1 -3.21 12.12 -23.37
C ALA A 1 -3.36 12.30 -21.87
N ILE A 2 -2.29 12.67 -21.15
CA ILE A 2 -2.34 12.92 -19.71
C ILE A 2 -3.02 14.29 -19.49
N PRO A 3 -4.03 14.39 -18.59
CA PRO A 3 -4.66 15.67 -18.25
C PRO A 3 -3.64 16.71 -17.76
N MET A 4 -3.86 17.99 -18.06
CA MET A 4 -2.90 19.07 -17.75
C MET A 4 -2.68 19.30 -16.24
N ASP A 5 -3.63 18.89 -15.40
CA ASP A 5 -3.57 18.97 -13.94
C ASP A 5 -2.85 17.78 -13.28
N ARG A 6 -2.37 16.83 -14.09
CA ARG A 6 -1.66 15.63 -13.65
C ARG A 6 -0.25 15.59 -14.21
N GLU A 7 0.67 15.04 -13.41
CA GLU A 7 2.03 14.75 -13.82
C GLU A 7 2.33 13.26 -13.68
N VAL A 8 3.26 12.77 -14.50
CA VAL A 8 3.79 11.41 -14.38
C VAL A 8 4.72 11.37 -13.17
N ILE A 9 4.47 10.44 -12.26
CA ILE A 9 5.34 10.20 -11.09
C ILE A 9 6.29 9.04 -11.38
N HIS A 10 5.78 7.95 -11.97
CA HIS A 10 6.59 6.81 -12.38
C HIS A 10 6.18 6.26 -13.75
N ILE A 11 7.17 5.70 -14.44
CA ILE A 11 7.00 4.85 -15.61
C ILE A 11 7.68 3.54 -15.26
N ILE A 12 6.91 2.46 -15.17
CA ILE A 12 7.40 1.15 -14.70
C ILE A 12 7.26 0.17 -15.87
N PRO A 13 8.37 -0.33 -16.45
CA PRO A 13 8.32 -1.33 -17.51
C PRO A 13 7.64 -2.62 -17.03
N GLN A 14 6.71 -3.13 -17.83
CA GLN A 14 6.04 -4.41 -17.57
C GLN A 14 6.65 -5.53 -18.40
N GLU A 15 6.87 -5.27 -19.69
CA GLU A 15 7.48 -6.16 -20.67
C GLU A 15 7.90 -5.37 -21.92
N PHE A 16 8.81 -5.95 -22.68
CA PHE A 16 9.27 -5.49 -23.97
C PHE A 16 8.92 -6.53 -25.04
N ILE A 17 8.81 -6.04 -26.27
CA ILE A 17 8.53 -6.85 -27.45
C ILE A 17 9.59 -6.52 -28.51
N VAL A 18 10.33 -7.52 -28.98
CA VAL A 18 11.37 -7.36 -30.03
C VAL A 18 10.98 -8.21 -31.23
N ASP A 19 10.74 -7.59 -32.37
CA ASP A 19 10.34 -8.26 -33.62
C ASP A 19 9.21 -9.31 -33.42
N ASP A 20 8.14 -8.89 -32.72
CA ASP A 20 6.95 -9.67 -32.37
C ASP A 20 7.16 -10.79 -31.32
N GLN A 21 8.34 -10.89 -30.71
CA GLN A 21 8.58 -11.75 -29.55
C GLN A 21 8.24 -10.99 -28.26
N ASP A 22 7.26 -11.48 -27.50
CA ASP A 22 6.78 -10.88 -26.24
C ASP A 22 7.46 -11.50 -25.00
N GLY A 23 7.12 -10.96 -23.82
CA GLY A 23 7.61 -11.46 -22.53
C GLY A 23 9.06 -11.12 -22.20
N ILE A 24 9.71 -10.24 -22.96
CA ILE A 24 11.10 -9.84 -22.73
C ILE A 24 11.15 -8.86 -21.55
N LYS A 25 11.95 -9.16 -20.51
CA LYS A 25 12.11 -8.26 -19.35
C LYS A 25 13.18 -7.19 -19.57
N ASP A 26 14.27 -7.56 -20.22
CA ASP A 26 15.39 -6.68 -20.52
C ASP A 26 15.82 -6.89 -21.98
N PRO A 27 15.57 -5.92 -22.88
CA PRO A 27 15.92 -6.04 -24.29
C PRO A 27 17.39 -5.67 -24.56
N VAL A 28 18.16 -5.23 -23.56
CA VAL A 28 19.54 -4.78 -23.76
C VAL A 28 20.41 -5.92 -24.32
N GLY A 29 21.07 -5.64 -25.45
CA GLY A 29 21.90 -6.62 -26.16
C GLY A 29 21.15 -7.48 -27.19
N MET A 30 19.82 -7.36 -27.29
CA MET A 30 19.05 -7.99 -28.36
C MET A 30 19.16 -7.20 -29.66
N SER A 31 19.22 -7.91 -30.78
CA SER A 31 19.13 -7.31 -32.13
C SER A 31 17.70 -7.41 -32.62
N GLY A 32 17.16 -6.32 -33.14
CA GLY A 32 15.84 -6.32 -33.77
C GLY A 32 15.59 -5.06 -34.60
N VAL A 33 14.54 -5.09 -35.40
CA VAL A 33 14.11 -3.97 -36.25
C VAL A 33 13.09 -3.10 -35.50
N ARG A 34 12.25 -3.71 -34.66
CA ARG A 34 11.20 -3.03 -33.89
C ARG A 34 11.27 -3.41 -32.41
N LEU A 35 11.28 -2.40 -31.55
CA LEU A 35 11.16 -2.52 -30.10
C LEU A 35 9.87 -1.83 -29.65
N GLU A 36 9.03 -2.57 -28.93
CA GLU A 36 7.87 -2.01 -28.21
C GLU A 36 8.02 -2.24 -26.71
N GLY A 37 7.48 -1.34 -25.90
CA GLY A 37 7.47 -1.45 -24.45
C GLY A 37 6.06 -1.29 -23.91
N ARG A 38 5.62 -2.23 -23.07
CA ARG A 38 4.42 -2.06 -22.24
C ARG A 38 4.85 -1.52 -20.89
N VAL A 39 4.25 -0.41 -20.49
CA VAL A 39 4.62 0.31 -19.27
C VAL A 39 3.39 0.61 -18.41
N HIS A 40 3.55 0.50 -17.10
CA HIS A 40 2.61 1.00 -16.12
C HIS A 40 2.95 2.45 -15.78
N ILE A 41 2.08 3.39 -16.16
CA ILE A 41 2.29 4.82 -15.92
C ILE A 41 1.49 5.27 -14.70
N VAL A 42 2.20 5.74 -13.69
CA VAL A 42 1.62 6.31 -12.48
C VAL A 42 1.57 7.83 -12.64
N THR A 43 0.38 8.41 -12.46
CA THR A 43 0.21 9.87 -12.50
C THR A 43 -0.39 10.37 -11.19
N GLY A 44 -0.03 11.59 -10.79
CA GLY A 44 -0.56 12.27 -9.60
C GLY A 44 -1.05 13.67 -9.93
N ALA A 45 -1.93 14.23 -9.10
CA ALA A 45 -2.32 15.63 -9.22
C ALA A 45 -1.12 16.52 -8.86
N ILE A 46 -0.81 17.47 -9.73
CA ILE A 46 0.35 18.38 -9.57
C ILE A 46 0.26 19.13 -8.24
N THR A 47 -0.94 19.57 -7.86
CA THR A 47 -1.18 20.29 -6.60
C THR A 47 -0.87 19.43 -5.37
N SER A 48 -1.25 18.15 -5.38
CA SER A 48 -0.95 17.22 -4.28
C SER A 48 0.55 17.00 -4.12
N ALA A 49 1.26 16.74 -5.22
CA ALA A 49 2.72 16.57 -5.21
C ALA A 49 3.42 17.84 -4.66
N GLN A 50 3.03 19.01 -5.15
CA GLN A 50 3.60 20.29 -4.68
C GLN A 50 3.32 20.55 -3.19
N ASN A 51 2.15 20.15 -2.68
CA ASN A 51 1.81 20.36 -1.28
C ASN A 51 2.69 19.50 -0.35
N ILE A 52 2.96 18.25 -0.73
CA ILE A 52 3.86 17.36 0.01
C ILE A 52 5.29 17.93 0.03
N ILE A 53 5.79 18.36 -1.13
CA ILE A 53 7.12 19.00 -1.25
C ILE A 53 7.22 20.24 -0.38
N LYS A 54 6.24 21.14 -0.48
CA LYS A 54 6.23 22.37 0.32
C LYS A 54 6.18 22.08 1.82
N CYS A 55 5.48 21.02 2.23
CA CYS A 55 5.43 20.59 3.63
C CYS A 55 6.83 20.18 4.13
N ALA A 56 7.52 19.31 3.39
CA ALA A 56 8.88 18.87 3.73
C ALA A 56 9.89 20.03 3.74
N ASN A 57 9.87 20.89 2.72
CA ASN A 57 10.77 22.04 2.64
C ASN A 57 10.55 23.02 3.81
N ARG A 58 9.30 23.21 4.25
CA ARG A 58 9.00 24.05 5.44
C ARG A 58 9.51 23.45 6.74
N ALA A 59 9.69 22.13 6.79
CA ALA A 59 10.35 21.45 7.91
C ALA A 59 11.89 21.48 7.80
N GLY A 60 12.46 22.15 6.77
CA GLY A 60 13.89 22.23 6.54
C GLY A 60 14.50 20.98 5.88
N LEU A 61 13.67 20.17 5.24
CA LEU A 61 14.09 18.95 4.53
C LEU A 61 13.97 19.14 3.03
N ASP A 62 14.98 18.70 2.28
CA ASP A 62 14.90 18.63 0.82
C ASP A 62 14.23 17.32 0.39
N VAL A 63 13.34 17.40 -0.60
CA VAL A 63 12.73 16.22 -1.23
C VAL A 63 13.56 15.79 -2.43
N ASP A 64 14.16 14.60 -2.32
CA ASP A 64 14.93 13.99 -3.41
C ASP A 64 14.01 13.41 -4.49
N ASP A 65 12.94 12.73 -4.08
CA ASP A 65 12.02 12.04 -4.99
C ASP A 65 10.61 11.86 -4.38
N ILE A 66 9.63 11.62 -5.25
CA ILE A 66 8.26 11.21 -4.88
C ILE A 66 8.05 9.78 -5.36
N VAL A 67 7.66 8.91 -4.44
CA VAL A 67 7.47 7.49 -4.72
C VAL A 67 6.03 7.08 -4.47
N LEU A 68 5.47 6.26 -5.35
CA LEU A 68 4.17 5.61 -5.16
C LEU A 68 4.23 4.73 -3.91
N GLU A 69 3.31 4.94 -2.97
CA GLU A 69 3.27 4.24 -1.68
C GLU A 69 3.31 2.71 -1.85
N GLN A 70 2.48 2.16 -2.74
CA GLN A 70 2.44 0.73 -3.03
C GLN A 70 3.78 0.18 -3.50
N LEU A 71 4.52 0.95 -4.30
CA LEU A 71 5.87 0.58 -4.74
C LEU A 71 6.82 0.58 -3.55
N GLY A 72 6.79 1.63 -2.73
CA GLY A 72 7.54 1.73 -1.48
C GLY A 72 7.29 0.53 -0.57
N SER A 73 6.04 0.31 -0.15
CA SER A 73 5.66 -0.82 0.72
C SER A 73 6.12 -2.16 0.15
N SER A 74 6.04 -2.37 -1.17
CA SER A 74 6.50 -3.60 -1.82
C SER A 74 7.98 -3.90 -1.66
N GLU A 75 8.84 -2.88 -1.51
CA GLU A 75 10.27 -3.08 -1.29
C GLU A 75 10.57 -3.64 0.10
N ALA A 76 9.68 -3.40 1.07
CA ALA A 76 9.86 -3.85 2.45
C ALA A 76 9.19 -5.19 2.75
N VAL A 77 8.06 -5.51 2.10
CA VAL A 77 7.21 -6.64 2.53
C VAL A 77 7.18 -7.83 1.57
N LEU A 78 7.64 -7.65 0.32
CA LEU A 78 7.69 -8.73 -0.68
C LEU A 78 9.10 -9.21 -0.92
N THR A 79 9.23 -10.52 -1.12
CA THR A 79 10.41 -11.15 -1.68
C THR A 79 10.42 -11.03 -3.21
N PRO A 80 11.60 -11.10 -3.87
CA PRO A 80 11.68 -11.19 -5.32
C PRO A 80 10.88 -12.37 -5.89
N GLU A 81 10.87 -13.50 -5.19
CA GLU A 81 10.16 -14.72 -5.59
C GLU A 81 8.64 -14.52 -5.58
N GLU A 82 8.10 -13.85 -4.55
CA GLU A 82 6.67 -13.49 -4.51
C GLU A 82 6.29 -12.53 -5.65
N LYS A 83 7.14 -11.55 -5.97
CA LYS A 83 6.93 -10.64 -7.11
C LYS A 83 6.94 -11.39 -8.44
N GLU A 84 7.75 -12.44 -8.56
CA GLU A 84 7.86 -13.26 -9.77
C GLU A 84 6.65 -14.20 -9.95
N LEU A 85 6.35 -15.02 -8.94
CA LEU A 85 5.24 -15.97 -8.95
C LEU A 85 3.88 -15.28 -9.01
N GLY A 86 3.81 -14.08 -8.45
CA GLY A 86 2.66 -13.21 -8.45
C GLY A 86 2.01 -13.12 -7.07
N ALA A 87 1.79 -11.89 -6.64
CA ALA A 87 1.36 -11.53 -5.29
C ALA A 87 0.61 -10.21 -5.34
N ALA A 88 -0.32 -10.00 -4.42
CA ALA A 88 -0.95 -8.69 -4.23
C ALA A 88 -0.69 -8.15 -2.83
N ILE A 89 -0.39 -6.87 -2.74
CA ILE A 89 -0.31 -6.15 -1.47
C ILE A 89 -1.60 -5.36 -1.30
N ILE A 90 -2.19 -5.46 -0.12
CA ILE A 90 -3.32 -4.65 0.32
C ILE A 90 -2.83 -3.85 1.54
N ASP A 91 -2.51 -2.58 1.33
CA ASP A 91 -2.10 -1.66 2.39
C ASP A 91 -3.34 -0.95 2.94
N ILE A 92 -3.71 -1.25 4.18
CA ILE A 92 -4.90 -0.70 4.83
C ILE A 92 -4.45 0.37 5.82
N GLY A 93 -4.43 1.61 5.35
CA GLY A 93 -4.08 2.79 6.13
C GLY A 93 -5.22 3.28 7.03
N GLY A 94 -5.13 4.56 7.41
CA GLY A 94 -6.21 5.25 8.12
C GLY A 94 -7.31 5.75 7.18
N GLY A 95 -6.92 6.38 6.07
CA GLY A 95 -7.86 7.00 5.11
C GLY A 95 -8.11 6.19 3.84
N THR A 96 -7.12 5.42 3.39
CA THR A 96 -7.17 4.67 2.14
C THR A 96 -6.80 3.21 2.34
N THR A 97 -7.33 2.39 1.44
CA THR A 97 -6.84 1.04 1.18
C THR A 97 -6.22 1.04 -0.20
N ASP A 98 -4.98 0.58 -0.29
CA ASP A 98 -4.16 0.67 -1.48
C ASP A 98 -3.80 -0.75 -1.97
N LEU A 99 -4.09 -1.04 -3.24
CA LEU A 99 -3.83 -2.32 -3.88
C LEU A 99 -2.71 -2.19 -4.90
N VAL A 100 -1.77 -3.14 -4.89
CA VAL A 100 -0.86 -3.39 -6.00
C VAL A 100 -0.74 -4.88 -6.29
N ILE A 101 -0.66 -5.21 -7.57
CA ILE A 101 -0.49 -6.59 -8.04
C ILE A 101 0.84 -6.70 -8.77
N PHE A 102 1.63 -7.68 -8.38
CA PHE A 102 2.86 -8.08 -9.04
C PHE A 102 2.68 -9.43 -9.73
N SER A 103 3.36 -9.61 -10.86
CA SER A 103 3.54 -10.90 -11.54
C SER A 103 4.71 -10.77 -12.53
N ASN A 104 5.49 -11.83 -12.71
CA ASN A 104 6.70 -11.80 -13.54
C ASN A 104 7.67 -10.67 -13.16
N GLY A 105 7.71 -10.29 -11.88
CA GLY A 105 8.64 -9.30 -11.34
C GLY A 105 8.24 -7.84 -11.61
N SER A 106 7.11 -7.56 -12.26
CA SER A 106 6.63 -6.21 -12.55
C SER A 106 5.22 -5.94 -12.02
N ILE A 107 4.90 -4.66 -11.78
CA ILE A 107 3.56 -4.22 -11.39
C ILE A 107 2.61 -4.43 -12.56
N LYS A 108 1.50 -5.14 -12.33
CA LYS A 108 0.43 -5.35 -13.31
C LYS A 108 -0.75 -4.40 -13.12
N HIS A 109 -1.04 -4.05 -11.87
CA HIS A 109 -2.18 -3.20 -11.54
C HIS A 109 -1.97 -2.46 -10.22
N THR A 110 -2.57 -1.29 -10.12
CA THR A 110 -2.64 -0.49 -8.90
C THR A 110 -4.03 0.10 -8.76
N ALA A 111 -4.60 0.08 -7.55
CA ALA A 111 -5.89 0.71 -7.25
C ALA A 111 -5.86 1.34 -5.85
N VAL A 112 -6.72 2.33 -5.63
CA VAL A 112 -6.87 3.04 -4.35
C VAL A 112 -8.35 3.15 -4.02
N PHE A 113 -8.70 2.83 -2.78
CA PHE A 113 -10.07 2.88 -2.27
C PHE A 113 -10.14 3.84 -1.08
N SER A 114 -11.14 4.74 -1.07
CA SER A 114 -11.35 5.71 0.01
C SER A 114 -12.11 5.10 1.21
N LEU A 115 -11.77 3.86 1.60
CA LEU A 115 -12.35 3.15 2.73
C LEU A 115 -11.24 2.39 3.47
N ALA A 116 -11.12 2.59 4.79
CA ALA A 116 -9.95 2.17 5.58
C ALA A 116 -10.20 2.32 7.10
N GLY A 117 -9.13 2.28 7.91
CA GLY A 117 -9.18 2.20 9.38
C GLY A 117 -9.99 3.29 10.10
N ASN A 118 -10.04 4.52 9.58
CA ASN A 118 -10.83 5.61 10.19
C ASN A 118 -12.34 5.34 10.14
N HIS A 119 -12.79 4.58 9.14
CA HIS A 119 -14.20 4.20 9.00
C HIS A 119 -14.59 3.16 10.06
N ILE A 120 -13.69 2.22 10.36
CA ILE A 120 -13.84 1.28 11.47
C ILE A 120 -13.99 2.06 12.79
N THR A 121 -13.10 3.03 13.02
CA THR A 121 -13.15 3.88 14.22
C THR A 121 -14.46 4.65 14.35
N ASN A 122 -14.95 5.20 13.23
CA ASN A 122 -16.22 5.91 13.20
C ASN A 122 -17.42 4.99 13.52
N ASP A 123 -17.42 3.77 12.99
CA ASP A 123 -18.48 2.79 13.27
C ASP A 123 -18.48 2.37 14.74
N ILE A 124 -17.30 2.15 15.34
CA ILE A 124 -17.15 1.88 16.78
C ILE A 124 -17.68 3.05 17.61
N SER A 125 -17.31 4.29 17.25
CA SER A 125 -17.76 5.51 17.92
C SER A 125 -19.29 5.60 17.95
N ILE A 126 -19.93 5.37 16.81
CA ILE A 126 -21.39 5.42 16.65
C ILE A 126 -22.06 4.24 17.38
N GLY A 127 -21.60 3.02 17.14
CA GLY A 127 -22.19 1.79 17.67
C GLY A 127 -22.10 1.70 19.19
N LEU A 128 -20.97 2.07 19.77
CA LEU A 128 -20.78 2.04 21.22
C LEU A 128 -21.19 3.34 21.93
N ARG A 129 -21.44 4.41 21.17
CA ARG A 129 -21.76 5.77 21.68
C ARG A 129 -20.64 6.29 22.60
N THR A 130 -19.42 6.23 22.09
CA THR A 130 -18.18 6.69 22.74
C THR A 130 -17.52 7.77 21.86
N PRO A 131 -16.74 8.72 22.41
CA PRO A 131 -15.98 9.67 21.58
C PRO A 131 -15.03 8.97 20.59
N VAL A 132 -14.80 9.58 19.42
CA VAL A 132 -13.95 9.03 18.34
C VAL A 132 -12.53 8.69 18.83
N GLU A 133 -11.94 9.56 19.66
CA GLU A 133 -10.60 9.31 20.22
C GLU A 133 -10.56 8.06 21.12
N GLU A 134 -11.63 7.81 21.87
CA GLU A 134 -11.75 6.62 22.71
C GLU A 134 -12.09 5.39 21.88
N ALA A 135 -12.88 5.55 20.81
CA ALA A 135 -13.14 4.49 19.83
C ALA A 135 -11.83 3.99 19.19
N GLU A 136 -10.91 4.89 18.84
CA GLU A 136 -9.60 4.49 18.29
C GLU A 136 -8.79 3.68 19.29
N LYS A 137 -8.74 4.12 20.56
CA LYS A 137 -8.06 3.40 21.63
C LYS A 137 -8.67 2.02 21.85
N ILE A 138 -10.00 1.91 21.80
CA ILE A 138 -10.73 0.64 21.92
C ILE A 138 -10.42 -0.26 20.73
N LYS A 139 -10.44 0.27 19.50
CA LYS A 139 -10.10 -0.46 18.26
C LYS A 139 -8.70 -1.08 18.37
N ILE A 140 -7.71 -0.27 18.76
CA ILE A 140 -6.30 -0.72 18.86
C ILE A 140 -6.14 -1.78 19.96
N ARG A 141 -6.78 -1.61 21.12
CA ARG A 141 -6.58 -2.50 22.28
C ARG A 141 -7.38 -3.79 22.23
N TYR A 142 -8.60 -3.73 21.72
CA TYR A 142 -9.59 -4.80 21.86
C TYR A 142 -10.25 -5.22 20.55
N GLY A 143 -9.97 -4.51 19.44
CA GLY A 143 -10.59 -4.79 18.16
C GLY A 143 -10.24 -6.18 17.64
N CYS A 144 -11.22 -6.82 17.00
CA CYS A 144 -11.06 -8.07 16.27
C CYS A 144 -11.94 -7.99 15.02
N ALA A 145 -11.38 -8.33 13.87
CA ALA A 145 -12.04 -8.34 12.58
C ALA A 145 -12.89 -9.60 12.36
N LEU A 146 -12.74 -10.63 13.19
CA LEU A 146 -13.49 -11.88 13.07
C LEU A 146 -14.13 -12.26 14.41
N THR A 147 -15.44 -12.07 14.52
CA THR A 147 -16.23 -12.25 15.76
C THR A 147 -16.09 -13.66 16.33
N SER A 148 -15.90 -14.68 15.48
CA SER A 148 -15.75 -16.07 15.91
C SER A 148 -14.46 -16.33 16.72
N LEU A 149 -13.46 -15.45 16.66
CA LEU A 149 -12.25 -15.52 17.48
C LEU A 149 -12.44 -14.97 18.89
N VAL A 150 -13.49 -14.19 19.13
CA VAL A 150 -13.73 -13.52 20.42
C VAL A 150 -14.55 -14.39 21.35
N ARG A 151 -14.04 -14.62 22.57
CA ARG A 151 -14.76 -15.44 23.57
C ARG A 151 -15.97 -14.68 24.12
N LYS A 152 -17.04 -15.41 24.43
CA LYS A 152 -18.33 -14.85 24.86
C LYS A 152 -18.27 -14.14 26.22
N ASP A 153 -17.32 -14.51 27.06
CA ASP A 153 -17.12 -14.00 28.42
C ASP A 153 -16.19 -12.78 28.48
N GLU A 154 -15.55 -12.40 27.36
CA GLU A 154 -14.69 -11.23 27.31
C GLU A 154 -15.51 -9.93 27.34
N THR A 155 -15.10 -9.02 28.23
CA THR A 155 -15.73 -7.70 28.39
C THR A 155 -14.72 -6.58 28.27
N ILE A 156 -15.19 -5.42 27.82
CA ILE A 156 -14.42 -4.19 27.70
C ILE A 156 -15.11 -3.05 28.45
N GLU A 157 -14.31 -2.14 29.00
CA GLU A 157 -14.80 -0.87 29.54
C GLU A 157 -14.82 0.19 28.44
N VAL A 158 -15.97 0.82 28.26
CA VAL A 158 -16.22 1.80 27.20
C VAL A 158 -16.61 3.14 27.82
N PRO A 159 -15.81 4.20 27.63
CA PRO A 159 -16.18 5.55 28.01
C PRO A 159 -17.49 5.97 27.34
N SER A 160 -18.29 6.77 28.06
CA SER A 160 -19.58 7.22 27.55
C SER A 160 -19.57 8.72 27.26
N VAL A 161 -20.40 9.15 26.31
CA VAL A 161 -20.52 10.57 25.94
C VAL A 161 -21.24 11.38 27.03
N GLY A 162 -20.92 12.68 27.12
CA GLY A 162 -21.65 13.63 27.96
C GLY A 162 -21.44 13.47 29.47
N GLY A 163 -20.26 13.04 29.91
CA GLY A 163 -19.91 12.93 31.33
C GLY A 163 -20.59 11.77 32.07
N ARG A 164 -21.24 10.87 31.35
CA ARG A 164 -21.80 9.63 31.91
C ARG A 164 -20.67 8.68 32.33
N LYS A 165 -20.95 7.85 33.33
CA LYS A 165 -20.00 6.82 33.77
C LYS A 165 -19.67 5.84 32.63
N PRO A 166 -18.45 5.29 32.59
CA PRO A 166 -18.11 4.20 31.68
C PRO A 166 -19.06 3.01 31.81
N ARG A 167 -19.21 2.26 30.71
CA ARG A 167 -20.06 1.08 30.61
C ARG A 167 -19.21 -0.14 30.35
N VAL A 168 -19.54 -1.27 30.97
CA VAL A 168 -18.95 -2.57 30.64
C VAL A 168 -19.81 -3.21 29.55
N LEU A 169 -19.19 -3.59 28.43
CA LEU A 169 -19.83 -4.23 27.29
C LEU A 169 -19.09 -5.51 26.91
N SER A 170 -19.76 -6.41 26.20
CA SER A 170 -19.09 -7.59 25.63
C SER A 170 -18.10 -7.16 24.54
N ARG A 171 -16.92 -7.79 24.50
CA ARG A 171 -15.96 -7.64 23.40
C ARG A 171 -16.54 -8.16 22.08
N GLN A 172 -17.47 -9.13 22.13
CA GLN A 172 -18.16 -9.59 20.93
C GLN A 172 -18.98 -8.48 20.27
N THR A 173 -19.66 -7.63 21.05
CA THR A 173 -20.38 -6.48 20.50
C THR A 173 -19.45 -5.52 19.76
N LEU A 174 -18.19 -5.38 20.21
CA LEU A 174 -17.19 -4.61 19.45
C LEU A 174 -16.84 -5.30 18.13
N ALA A 175 -16.60 -6.61 18.14
CA ALA A 175 -16.28 -7.37 16.92
C ALA A 175 -17.46 -7.37 15.91
N GLU A 176 -18.70 -7.47 16.39
CA GLU A 176 -19.92 -7.38 15.57
C GLU A 176 -20.07 -6.02 14.86
N ILE A 177 -19.41 -4.97 15.35
CA ILE A 177 -19.33 -3.66 14.70
C ILE A 177 -18.16 -3.61 13.70
N ILE A 178 -17.01 -4.20 14.05
CA ILE A 178 -15.78 -4.13 13.27
C ILE A 178 -15.85 -5.04 12.04
N GLU A 179 -16.26 -6.29 12.21
CA GLU A 179 -16.23 -7.33 11.16
C GLU A 179 -16.94 -6.89 9.88
N PRO A 180 -18.19 -6.35 9.90
CA PRO A 180 -18.86 -5.91 8.68
C PRO A 180 -18.10 -4.81 7.92
N ARG A 181 -17.42 -3.90 8.65
CA ARG A 181 -16.64 -2.84 7.99
C ARG A 181 -15.36 -3.38 7.36
N VAL A 182 -14.70 -4.32 8.02
CA VAL A 182 -13.51 -4.97 7.47
C VAL A 182 -13.88 -5.83 6.27
N ASP A 183 -14.98 -6.57 6.35
CA ASP A 183 -15.55 -7.32 5.22
C ASP A 183 -15.80 -6.42 4.01
N GLU A 184 -16.43 -5.26 4.21
CA GLU A 184 -16.68 -4.30 3.14
C GLU A 184 -15.38 -3.77 2.50
N ILE A 185 -14.37 -3.42 3.31
CA ILE A 185 -13.05 -2.97 2.82
C ILE A 185 -12.43 -4.05 1.93
N LEU A 186 -12.42 -5.31 2.40
CA LEU A 186 -11.82 -6.41 1.68
C LEU A 186 -12.65 -6.82 0.45
N ALA A 187 -13.98 -6.70 0.51
CA ALA A 187 -14.88 -6.96 -0.61
C ALA A 187 -14.65 -5.97 -1.76
N LEU A 188 -14.41 -4.69 -1.49
CA LEU A 188 -14.05 -3.70 -2.53
C LEU A 188 -12.78 -4.12 -3.28
N VAL A 189 -11.78 -4.60 -2.56
CA VAL A 189 -10.53 -5.08 -3.15
C VAL A 189 -10.78 -6.37 -3.94
N ARG A 190 -11.55 -7.32 -3.41
CA ARG A 190 -11.92 -8.56 -4.09
C ARG A 190 -12.64 -8.28 -5.42
N ASP A 191 -13.60 -7.36 -5.41
CA ASP A 191 -14.37 -7.04 -6.61
C ASP A 191 -13.48 -6.43 -7.70
N GLU A 192 -12.46 -5.64 -7.32
CA GLU A 192 -11.45 -5.15 -8.25
C GLU A 192 -10.54 -6.27 -8.79
N LEU A 193 -10.13 -7.23 -7.95
CA LEU A 193 -9.36 -8.40 -8.40
C LEU A 193 -10.14 -9.26 -9.41
N VAL A 194 -11.43 -9.49 -9.16
CA VAL A 194 -12.32 -10.24 -10.05
C VAL A 194 -12.50 -9.50 -11.37
N LYS A 195 -12.78 -8.20 -11.33
CA LYS A 195 -12.97 -7.36 -12.51
C LYS A 195 -11.77 -7.40 -13.46
N MET A 196 -10.57 -7.46 -12.90
CA MET A 196 -9.33 -7.49 -13.68
C MET A 196 -8.85 -8.93 -14.01
N SER A 197 -9.62 -9.95 -13.60
CA SER A 197 -9.29 -11.37 -13.83
C SER A 197 -7.92 -11.79 -13.28
N TYR A 198 -7.47 -11.15 -12.20
CA TYR A 198 -6.14 -11.38 -11.64
C TYR A 198 -6.07 -12.49 -10.60
N GLY A 199 -7.20 -13.09 -10.19
CA GLY A 199 -7.20 -14.16 -9.17
C GLY A 199 -6.28 -15.33 -9.50
N ASN A 200 -6.13 -15.68 -10.78
CA ASN A 200 -5.26 -16.78 -11.23
C ASN A 200 -3.76 -16.40 -11.28
N LEU A 201 -3.42 -15.11 -11.17
CA LEU A 201 -2.03 -14.65 -11.18
C LEU A 201 -1.40 -14.61 -9.78
N LEU A 202 -2.18 -14.76 -8.71
CA LEU A 202 -1.73 -14.55 -7.33
C LEU A 202 -1.25 -15.86 -6.69
N ALA A 203 -0.28 -16.52 -7.32
CA ALA A 203 0.22 -17.82 -6.84
C ALA A 203 0.82 -17.74 -5.41
N SER A 204 1.37 -16.59 -5.02
CA SER A 204 1.90 -16.33 -3.69
C SER A 204 0.86 -15.81 -2.70
N GLY A 205 -0.39 -15.60 -3.14
CA GLY A 205 -1.48 -15.10 -2.32
C GLY A 205 -1.43 -13.59 -2.07
N LEU A 206 -1.98 -13.18 -0.92
CA LEU A 206 -2.19 -11.79 -0.53
C LEU A 206 -1.35 -11.41 0.68
N ILE A 207 -0.80 -10.20 0.65
CA ILE A 207 -0.01 -9.63 1.73
C ILE A 207 -0.75 -8.41 2.27
N LEU A 208 -1.24 -8.49 3.50
CA LEU A 208 -1.87 -7.36 4.18
C LEU A 208 -0.82 -6.51 4.90
N THR A 209 -0.80 -5.21 4.67
CA THR A 209 0.11 -4.28 5.34
C THR A 209 -0.60 -2.99 5.78
N GLY A 210 0.12 -2.05 6.37
CA GLY A 210 -0.43 -0.80 6.88
C GLY A 210 -0.93 -0.90 8.32
N GLY A 211 -1.30 0.23 8.90
CA GLY A 211 -1.67 0.29 10.32
C GLY A 211 -2.88 -0.56 10.68
N SER A 212 -3.88 -0.66 9.79
CA SER A 212 -5.10 -1.43 10.06
C SER A 212 -4.90 -2.93 9.88
N ALA A 213 -3.86 -3.38 9.16
CA ALA A 213 -3.54 -4.81 9.05
C ALA A 213 -3.09 -5.45 10.37
N ILE A 214 -2.80 -4.64 11.40
CA ILE A 214 -2.47 -5.09 12.76
C ILE A 214 -3.69 -5.71 13.47
N LEU A 215 -4.91 -5.29 13.09
CA LEU A 215 -6.16 -5.70 13.70
C LEU A 215 -6.27 -7.24 13.75
N GLU A 216 -6.53 -7.80 14.93
CA GLU A 216 -6.67 -9.24 15.14
C GLU A 216 -7.75 -9.82 14.22
N GLY A 217 -7.54 -11.01 13.65
CA GLY A 217 -8.54 -11.67 12.79
C GLY A 217 -8.60 -11.19 11.34
N ILE A 218 -7.88 -10.13 10.96
CA ILE A 218 -7.96 -9.59 9.58
C ILE A 218 -7.38 -10.55 8.52
N PRO A 219 -6.25 -11.26 8.73
CA PRO A 219 -5.80 -12.25 7.77
C PRO A 219 -6.81 -13.39 7.58
N GLU A 220 -7.39 -13.90 8.68
CA GLU A 220 -8.34 -15.00 8.66
C GLU A 220 -9.63 -14.62 7.92
N LEU A 221 -10.16 -13.42 8.15
CA LEU A 221 -11.31 -12.91 7.40
C LEU A 221 -10.96 -12.73 5.91
N ALA A 222 -9.77 -12.22 5.61
CA ALA A 222 -9.33 -12.10 4.22
C ALA A 222 -9.22 -13.48 3.53
N GLU A 223 -8.68 -14.51 4.19
CA GLU A 223 -8.64 -15.86 3.61
C GLU A 223 -10.04 -16.37 3.25
N GLN A 224 -11.04 -16.09 4.10
CA GLN A 224 -12.44 -16.44 3.83
C GLN A 224 -13.02 -15.68 2.62
N ILE A 225 -12.71 -14.39 2.48
CA ILE A 225 -13.26 -13.52 1.43
C ILE A 225 -12.61 -13.81 0.06
N PHE A 226 -11.29 -14.00 0.04
CA PHE A 226 -10.52 -14.14 -1.20
C PHE A 226 -10.32 -15.59 -1.62
N ASN A 227 -10.45 -16.55 -0.71
CA ASN A 227 -10.11 -17.96 -0.94
C ASN A 227 -8.69 -18.13 -1.49
N LEU A 228 -7.75 -17.36 -0.93
CA LEU A 228 -6.32 -17.36 -1.24
C LEU A 228 -5.54 -17.35 0.09
N PRO A 229 -4.28 -17.84 0.11
CA PRO A 229 -3.41 -17.67 1.27
C PRO A 229 -3.22 -16.18 1.59
N VAL A 230 -3.32 -15.81 2.86
CA VAL A 230 -3.10 -14.43 3.31
C VAL A 230 -2.07 -14.40 4.41
N ARG A 231 -1.12 -13.47 4.34
CA ARG A 231 -0.20 -13.19 5.45
C ARG A 231 -0.12 -11.70 5.75
N ARG A 232 0.31 -11.37 6.96
CA ARG A 232 0.72 -10.00 7.29
C ARG A 232 2.10 -9.72 6.70
N GLY A 233 2.24 -8.56 6.06
CA GLY A 233 3.49 -8.01 5.59
C GLY A 233 4.11 -7.14 6.67
N THR A 234 5.30 -7.50 7.13
CA THR A 234 6.16 -6.62 7.93
C THR A 234 7.47 -6.39 7.19
N PRO A 235 8.19 -5.29 7.47
CA PRO A 235 9.50 -5.06 6.87
C PRO A 235 10.48 -6.22 7.11
N VAL A 236 11.07 -6.73 6.03
CA VAL A 236 12.09 -7.79 6.05
C VAL A 236 13.38 -7.34 5.33
N GLY A 237 14.47 -8.08 5.52
CA GLY A 237 15.73 -7.82 4.80
C GLY A 237 16.50 -6.57 5.26
N ILE A 238 16.24 -6.11 6.49
CA ILE A 238 16.88 -4.96 7.11
C ILE A 238 17.72 -5.34 8.33
N GLY A 239 18.76 -4.55 8.63
CA GLY A 239 19.62 -4.71 9.81
C GLY A 239 19.42 -3.60 10.84
N GLY A 240 20.03 -3.75 12.02
CA GLY A 240 20.00 -2.73 13.09
C GLY A 240 18.81 -2.89 14.04
N LEU A 241 18.02 -1.83 14.24
CA LEU A 241 16.86 -1.79 15.15
C LEU A 241 15.62 -2.47 14.54
N VAL A 242 15.77 -3.72 14.11
CA VAL A 242 14.73 -4.48 13.39
C VAL A 242 13.46 -4.62 14.23
N ASP A 243 13.60 -4.82 15.54
CA ASP A 243 12.47 -4.99 16.46
C ASP A 243 11.54 -3.77 16.50
N LEU A 244 12.07 -2.56 16.32
CA LEU A 244 11.29 -1.32 16.36
C LEU A 244 10.36 -1.19 15.15
N VAL A 245 10.80 -1.72 14.00
CA VAL A 245 10.12 -1.57 12.71
C VAL A 245 9.44 -2.85 12.25
N ASN A 246 9.46 -3.91 13.07
CA ASN A 246 8.78 -5.18 12.79
C ASN A 246 7.26 -5.06 13.04
N SER A 247 6.61 -4.20 12.26
CA SER A 247 5.17 -4.00 12.27
C SER A 247 4.70 -3.51 10.89
N PRO A 248 3.51 -3.92 10.43
CA PRO A 248 2.99 -3.52 9.13
C PRO A 248 2.86 -2.00 8.96
N ILE A 249 2.69 -1.26 10.05
CA ILE A 249 2.61 0.22 10.03
C ILE A 249 3.88 0.90 9.50
N TYR A 250 5.02 0.21 9.51
CA TYR A 250 6.31 0.74 9.07
C TYR A 250 6.70 0.32 7.65
N ALA A 251 5.86 -0.45 6.95
CA ALA A 251 6.14 -0.96 5.62
C ALA A 251 6.51 0.14 4.63
N THR A 252 5.67 1.17 4.48
CA THR A 252 5.93 2.29 3.55
C THR A 252 7.23 3.00 3.92
N GLY A 253 7.42 3.36 5.19
CA GLY A 253 8.60 4.11 5.64
C GLY A 253 9.91 3.37 5.40
N VAL A 254 9.97 2.09 5.78
CA VAL A 254 11.17 1.25 5.52
C VAL A 254 11.36 1.04 4.03
N GLY A 255 10.27 0.79 3.30
CA GLY A 255 10.26 0.59 1.86
C GLY A 255 10.83 1.76 1.07
N LEU A 256 10.48 3.00 1.46
CA LEU A 256 11.02 4.22 0.87
C LEU A 256 12.53 4.36 1.11
N VAL A 257 13.03 3.97 2.28
CA VAL A 257 14.47 3.98 2.58
C VAL A 257 15.20 2.93 1.73
N LEU A 258 14.65 1.73 1.61
CA LEU A 258 15.21 0.67 0.75
C LEU A 258 15.23 1.09 -0.72
N TYR A 259 14.12 1.66 -1.22
CA TYR A 259 14.02 2.22 -2.56
C TYR A 259 15.07 3.29 -2.80
N GLY A 260 15.17 4.28 -1.90
CA GLY A 260 16.16 5.35 -1.98
C GLY A 260 17.60 4.81 -1.98
N SER A 261 17.91 3.84 -1.12
CA SER A 261 19.25 3.25 -1.04
C SER A 261 19.67 2.52 -2.31
N ARG A 262 18.75 1.85 -3.01
CA ARG A 262 19.04 1.15 -4.28
C ARG A 262 19.21 2.14 -5.43
N ASN A 263 18.38 3.17 -5.47
CA ASN A 263 18.35 4.14 -6.56
C ASN A 263 19.34 5.31 -6.38
N MET A 264 19.86 5.53 -5.16
CA MET A 264 20.95 6.50 -4.89
C MET A 264 22.22 6.20 -5.69
N ALA A 265 22.46 4.93 -6.06
CA ALA A 265 23.60 4.55 -6.88
C ALA A 265 23.52 5.10 -8.32
N GLN A 266 22.32 5.39 -8.83
CA GLN A 266 22.08 5.95 -10.16
C GLN A 266 21.99 7.49 -10.17
N SER A 267 21.74 8.13 -9.03
CA SER A 267 21.53 9.58 -8.93
C SER A 267 22.57 10.25 -8.01
N ARG A 268 23.81 10.41 -8.49
CA ARG A 268 24.72 11.43 -7.93
C ARG A 268 24.43 12.78 -8.59
N PHE A 269 23.29 13.40 -8.28
CA PHE A 269 23.00 14.75 -8.76
C PHE A 269 23.12 15.79 -7.64
N LYS A 270 23.95 16.81 -7.89
CA LYS A 270 24.29 17.89 -6.96
C LYS A 270 23.05 18.67 -6.52
N VAL A 271 22.97 18.94 -5.22
CA VAL A 271 22.07 19.93 -4.61
C VAL A 271 22.44 21.31 -5.13
N GLY A 272 21.50 22.03 -5.76
CA GLY A 272 21.71 23.44 -6.11
C GLY A 272 20.83 24.06 -7.21
N GLU A 273 20.29 23.31 -8.18
CA GLU A 273 19.55 23.94 -9.29
C GLU A 273 18.35 23.11 -9.77
N GLY A 274 17.16 23.74 -9.82
CA GLY A 274 16.06 23.33 -10.70
C GLY A 274 14.77 22.86 -10.02
N ASN A 275 13.65 23.41 -10.50
CA ASN A 275 12.27 22.98 -10.26
C ASN A 275 12.14 21.44 -10.37
N ILE A 276 11.44 20.78 -9.44
CA ILE A 276 11.20 19.31 -9.48
C ILE A 276 10.54 18.87 -10.80
N PHE A 277 9.79 19.77 -11.45
CA PHE A 277 9.28 19.59 -12.82
C PHE A 277 10.38 19.25 -13.85
N SER A 278 11.58 19.85 -13.74
CA SER A 278 12.71 19.50 -14.60
C SER A 278 13.37 18.18 -14.21
N LYS A 279 13.25 17.72 -12.95
CA LYS A 279 13.82 16.45 -12.47
C LYS A 279 12.98 15.24 -12.87
N VAL A 280 11.65 15.34 -12.76
CA VAL A 280 10.71 14.30 -13.21
C VAL A 280 10.73 14.17 -14.75
N THR A 281 10.77 15.29 -15.47
CA THR A 281 10.94 15.27 -16.94
C THR A 281 12.35 14.83 -17.37
N ARG A 282 13.39 15.07 -16.54
CA ARG A 282 14.73 14.52 -16.76
C ARG A 282 14.75 13.00 -16.61
N ARG A 283 14.05 12.41 -15.62
CA ARG A 283 13.88 10.95 -15.52
C ARG A 283 13.24 10.33 -16.76
N MET A 284 12.26 11.00 -17.38
CA MET A 284 11.71 10.54 -18.66
C MET A 284 12.76 10.59 -19.78
N LYS A 285 13.62 11.62 -19.82
CA LYS A 285 14.70 11.72 -20.82
C LYS A 285 15.86 10.76 -20.57
N GLU A 286 16.21 10.51 -19.32
CA GLU A 286 17.23 9.53 -18.91
C GLU A 286 16.73 8.11 -19.21
N TRP A 287 15.47 7.79 -18.88
CA TRP A 287 14.87 6.51 -19.25
C TRP A 287 14.77 6.32 -20.78
N ILE A 288 14.37 7.35 -21.53
CA ILE A 288 14.40 7.27 -23.00
C ILE A 288 15.83 7.07 -23.50
N GLY A 289 16.83 7.79 -22.95
CA GLY A 289 18.22 7.70 -23.40
C GLY A 289 18.99 6.45 -22.95
N GLU A 290 18.51 5.71 -21.95
CA GLU A 290 19.07 4.41 -21.54
C GLU A 290 18.57 3.25 -22.43
N PHE A 291 17.42 3.42 -23.10
CA PHE A 291 16.76 2.36 -23.88
C PHE A 291 16.57 2.67 -25.38
N PHE A 292 16.66 3.94 -25.80
CA PHE A 292 16.57 4.43 -27.19
C PHE A 292 17.78 5.30 -27.56
#